data_AF-A0A3M9YNF3-F1
#
_entry.id   AF-A0A3M9YNF3-F1
#
_cell.length_a   1.000
_cell.length_b   1.000
_cell.length_c   1.000
_cell.angle_alpha   90.00
_cell.angle_beta   90.00
_cell.angle_gamma   90.00
#
_symmetry.space_group_name_H-M   'P 1'
#
loop_
_entity.id
_entity.type
_entity.pdbx_description
1 polymer ?
#
loop_
_entity_poly.entity_id
_entity_poly.type
_entity_poly.pdbx_seq_one_letter_code
_entity_poly.pdbx_strand_id
1 'polypeptide(L)'
;MRTRTNGKSDCDPRCRHRMRDRTFLPPFRNLHLDNSYNNVTQQRIGGGVMAFCGKCGQQLNEGARFCRSCGTPTAHRATTAHVPTPLPTFSKSRSSPRLLVSLAVIVLLISGGGVFAWQSGLFKRASASIEEPRESGTIDEIASWKVAYADQFLSDPQTLFLTGTANVRDYPSSNETIVLRSLPEGKEINGQLVAGREAGQKWFKLDEGGYIWDGNIGSWEIIYPAGMGGLFVGRPRPDFLGHLSEQGTYGQSAEYCETYDSLDGRFSVMFENNVATSFLTSNPQLMTQKGVHVGMGVADLRQAYGEALVSEPNTYGGTDYLFWQSPERGLRFYVGDSETIEAIWSGTQSIRYVEGCL
;
A
#
# COMPACT_ATOMS: atom_id res chain seq x y z
N MET A 1 -66.70 -34.95 -39.28
CA MET A 1 -66.70 -33.53 -38.88
C MET A 1 -65.27 -33.11 -38.53
N ARG A 2 -64.73 -32.15 -39.29
CA ARG A 2 -63.57 -31.26 -39.06
C ARG A 2 -62.22 -31.84 -38.60
N THR A 3 -61.30 -31.86 -39.56
CA THR A 3 -59.84 -31.77 -39.47
C THR A 3 -59.35 -30.39 -38.95
N ARG A 4 -58.20 -30.35 -38.27
CA ARG A 4 -57.29 -29.18 -38.26
C ARG A 4 -55.84 -29.58 -38.03
N THR A 5 -54.98 -29.06 -38.90
CA THR A 5 -53.54 -29.30 -39.07
C THR A 5 -52.69 -28.16 -38.51
N ASN A 6 -51.42 -28.49 -38.29
CA ASN A 6 -50.24 -27.69 -37.94
C ASN A 6 -50.17 -26.26 -38.50
N GLY A 7 -49.71 -25.32 -37.65
CA GLY A 7 -49.27 -23.98 -38.02
C GLY A 7 -47.74 -23.86 -37.90
N LYS A 8 -47.10 -23.66 -39.04
CA LYS A 8 -45.68 -23.31 -39.24
C LYS A 8 -45.65 -21.82 -39.57
N SER A 9 -44.92 -21.01 -38.81
CA SER A 9 -44.79 -19.57 -39.06
C SER A 9 -43.57 -19.29 -39.94
N ASP A 10 -43.86 -18.85 -41.17
CA ASP A 10 -42.91 -18.32 -42.15
C ASP A 10 -42.45 -16.90 -41.76
N CYS A 11 -41.15 -16.63 -41.90
CA CYS A 11 -40.56 -15.31 -41.84
C CYS A 11 -40.53 -14.67 -43.25
N ASP A 12 -41.01 -13.44 -43.35
CA ASP A 12 -41.08 -12.61 -44.56
C ASP A 12 -39.71 -11.99 -44.94
N PRO A 13 -39.22 -12.15 -46.18
CA PRO A 13 -37.94 -11.59 -46.63
C PRO A 13 -38.10 -10.29 -47.45
N ARG A 14 -38.77 -9.26 -46.93
CA ARG A 14 -38.96 -7.96 -47.63
C ARG A 14 -38.61 -6.69 -46.86
N CYS A 15 -37.49 -6.67 -46.13
CA CYS A 15 -36.86 -5.42 -45.69
C CYS A 15 -35.48 -5.23 -46.35
N ARG A 16 -35.49 -4.83 -47.63
CA ARG A 16 -34.36 -4.17 -48.30
C ARG A 16 -34.84 -2.91 -48.99
N HIS A 17 -33.97 -1.89 -48.94
CA HIS A 17 -33.96 -0.61 -49.66
C HIS A 17 -34.59 0.61 -48.98
N ARG A 18 -33.73 1.40 -48.33
CA ARG A 18 -33.41 2.80 -48.70
C ARG A 18 -32.64 3.44 -47.54
N MET A 19 -31.39 3.83 -47.78
CA MET A 19 -30.97 5.25 -47.68
C MET A 19 -29.68 5.41 -48.47
N ARG A 20 -29.71 6.38 -49.39
CA ARG A 20 -28.60 6.89 -50.19
C ARG A 20 -27.85 7.95 -49.40
N ASP A 21 -26.57 8.08 -49.74
CA ASP A 21 -25.76 9.29 -49.83
C ASP A 21 -26.21 10.52 -49.05
N ARG A 22 -25.35 10.94 -48.12
CA ARG A 22 -25.02 12.37 -47.93
C ARG A 22 -23.64 12.48 -47.27
N THR A 23 -22.63 12.57 -48.13
CA THR A 23 -21.38 13.28 -47.86
C THR A 23 -21.70 14.74 -47.50
N PHE A 24 -21.41 15.13 -46.28
CA PHE A 24 -21.30 16.54 -45.88
C PHE A 24 -20.24 16.65 -44.79
N LEU A 25 -18.99 16.88 -45.20
CA LEU A 25 -17.90 17.29 -44.32
C LEU A 25 -17.84 18.82 -44.33
N PRO A 26 -17.92 19.50 -43.18
CA PRO A 26 -17.54 20.91 -43.09
C PRO A 26 -16.01 21.06 -43.04
N PRO A 27 -15.46 22.20 -43.50
CA PRO A 27 -14.02 22.45 -43.45
C PRO A 27 -13.57 22.77 -42.02
N PHE A 28 -12.65 21.95 -41.48
CA PHE A 28 -11.93 22.25 -40.25
C PHE A 28 -10.97 23.42 -40.50
N ARG A 29 -11.27 24.56 -39.85
CA ARG A 29 -10.32 25.66 -39.67
C ARG A 29 -9.26 25.24 -38.67
N ASN A 30 -8.01 25.35 -39.10
CA ASN A 30 -6.81 25.32 -38.25
C ASN A 30 -6.92 26.39 -37.16
N LEU A 31 -7.06 25.96 -35.90
CA LEU A 31 -6.77 26.78 -34.74
C LEU A 31 -5.39 26.36 -34.23
N HIS A 32 -4.42 27.24 -34.41
CA HIS A 32 -3.19 27.28 -33.64
C HIS A 32 -3.56 27.30 -32.14
N LEU A 33 -3.19 26.25 -31.42
CA LEU A 33 -3.13 26.25 -29.96
C LEU A 33 -1.68 26.55 -29.58
N ASP A 34 -1.47 27.81 -29.20
CA ASP A 34 -0.22 28.28 -28.62
C ASP A 34 0.04 27.55 -27.31
N ASN A 35 1.21 26.91 -27.27
CA ASN A 35 1.77 26.19 -26.15
C ASN A 35 2.32 27.21 -25.14
N SER A 36 1.52 27.56 -24.13
CA SER A 36 1.98 28.42 -23.02
C SER A 36 1.25 28.09 -21.72
N TYR A 37 1.72 27.08 -21.01
CA TYR A 37 1.48 26.91 -19.57
C TYR A 37 2.78 26.51 -18.88
N ASN A 38 3.72 27.45 -18.83
CA ASN A 38 4.73 27.54 -17.79
C ASN A 38 4.51 28.85 -17.06
N ASN A 39 3.78 28.84 -15.96
CA ASN A 39 3.88 29.89 -14.95
C ASN A 39 3.57 29.33 -13.57
N VAL A 40 4.66 28.98 -12.89
CA VAL A 40 4.74 28.86 -11.44
C VAL A 40 4.26 30.18 -10.84
N THR A 41 3.02 30.19 -10.36
CA THR A 41 2.51 31.32 -9.59
C THR A 41 3.08 31.17 -8.17
N GLN A 42 4.24 31.78 -7.93
CA GLN A 42 4.74 32.03 -6.58
C GLN A 42 3.85 33.08 -5.92
N GLN A 43 2.78 32.62 -5.26
CA GLN A 43 2.07 33.44 -4.30
C GLN A 43 2.86 33.48 -3.00
N ARG A 44 3.42 34.66 -2.70
CA ARG A 44 3.93 35.02 -1.38
C ARG A 44 2.74 35.12 -0.42
N ILE A 45 2.67 34.19 0.52
CA ILE A 45 1.95 34.36 1.79
C ILE A 45 3.00 34.21 2.88
N GLY A 46 3.09 35.22 3.76
CA GLY A 46 4.05 35.22 4.87
C GLY A 46 3.79 34.06 5.83
N GLY A 47 4.85 33.31 6.15
CA GLY A 47 4.87 32.28 7.17
C GLY A 47 5.68 31.06 6.75
N GLY A 48 6.93 30.96 7.21
CA GLY A 48 7.81 29.77 7.20
C GLY A 48 7.91 28.95 5.92
N VAL A 49 9.06 28.94 5.25
CA VAL A 49 9.30 27.99 4.13
C VAL A 49 9.32 26.57 4.71
N MET A 50 8.19 25.87 4.64
CA MET A 50 8.10 24.47 4.99
C MET A 50 8.82 23.66 3.92
N ALA A 51 9.98 23.11 4.26
CA ALA A 51 10.71 22.20 3.38
C ALA A 51 10.19 20.77 3.54
N PHE A 52 10.21 19.98 2.47
CA PHE A 52 9.89 18.55 2.49
C PHE A 52 11.11 17.73 2.09
N CYS A 53 11.22 16.51 2.61
CA CYS A 53 12.32 15.61 2.28
C CYS A 53 12.18 15.13 0.84
N GLY A 54 13.18 15.42 -0.01
CA GLY A 54 13.19 14.96 -1.41
C GLY A 54 13.25 13.44 -1.61
N LYS A 55 13.51 12.66 -0.55
CA LYS A 55 13.52 11.18 -0.63
C LYS A 55 12.20 10.53 -0.18
N CYS A 56 11.56 11.03 0.88
CA CYS A 56 10.39 10.38 1.47
C CYS A 56 9.15 11.28 1.58
N GLY A 57 9.22 12.53 1.13
CA GLY A 57 8.10 13.47 1.16
C GLY A 57 7.75 14.03 2.55
N GLN A 58 8.36 13.53 3.64
CA GLN A 58 8.07 14.02 4.99
C GLN A 58 8.45 15.49 5.17
N GLN A 59 7.59 16.28 5.83
CA GLN A 59 7.89 17.65 6.21
C GLN A 59 9.15 17.73 7.10
N LEU A 60 10.05 18.63 6.75
CA LEU A 60 11.28 18.90 7.47
C LEU A 60 11.06 20.09 8.40
N ASN A 61 11.53 19.96 9.63
CA ASN A 61 11.62 21.09 10.54
C ASN A 61 12.64 22.12 9.99
N GLU A 62 12.39 23.41 10.22
CA GLU A 62 13.34 24.46 9.85
C GLU A 62 14.74 24.16 10.40
N GLY A 63 15.75 24.16 9.53
CA GLY A 63 17.14 23.86 9.89
C GLY A 63 17.48 22.39 10.12
N ALA A 64 16.57 21.43 9.88
CA ALA A 64 16.87 20.00 9.97
C ALA A 64 17.96 19.62 8.97
N ARG A 65 19.10 19.09 9.44
CA ARG A 65 20.22 18.60 8.60
C ARG A 65 20.00 17.20 8.02
N PHE A 66 19.07 16.45 8.59
CA PHE A 66 18.69 15.10 8.18
C PHE A 66 17.18 14.94 8.32
N CYS A 67 16.57 14.17 7.42
CA CYS A 67 15.16 13.80 7.56
C CYS A 67 14.99 12.83 8.74
N ARG A 68 14.06 13.13 9.65
CA ARG A 68 13.77 12.25 10.80
C ARG A 68 13.08 10.95 10.41
N SER A 69 12.40 10.92 9.26
CA SER A 69 11.70 9.73 8.78
C SER A 69 12.63 8.76 8.05
N CYS A 70 13.48 9.26 7.14
CA CYS A 70 14.30 8.40 6.28
C CYS A 70 15.83 8.58 6.42
N GLY A 71 16.30 9.45 7.33
CA GLY A 71 17.73 9.66 7.63
C GLY A 71 18.53 10.41 6.56
N THR A 72 17.92 10.82 5.45
CA THR A 72 18.65 11.44 4.32
C THR A 72 19.11 12.85 4.66
N PRO A 73 20.38 13.23 4.38
CA PRO A 73 20.88 14.57 4.63
C PRO A 73 20.14 15.59 3.76
N THR A 74 19.79 16.73 4.35
CA THR A 74 19.13 17.82 3.66
C THR A 74 20.21 18.72 3.05
N ALA A 75 20.13 18.95 1.73
CA ALA A 75 21.11 19.73 1.00
C ALA A 75 20.90 21.23 1.23
N HIS A 76 21.25 21.74 2.42
CA HIS A 76 21.31 23.19 2.64
C HIS A 76 22.58 23.64 3.39
N ARG A 77 23.61 23.93 2.59
CA ARG A 77 24.57 25.04 2.74
C ARG A 77 24.97 25.47 1.31
N ALA A 78 25.05 26.73 0.91
CA ALA A 78 24.99 28.01 1.61
C ALA A 78 24.71 29.12 0.59
N THR A 79 24.09 30.23 1.02
CA THR A 79 24.57 31.55 0.61
C THR A 79 24.75 32.39 1.86
N THR A 80 26.01 32.67 2.14
CA THR A 80 26.52 33.53 3.21
C THR A 80 26.18 34.99 2.90
N ALA A 81 25.58 35.72 3.82
CA ALA A 81 25.82 37.14 4.01
C ALA A 81 25.75 37.46 5.50
N HIS A 82 26.85 38.03 5.99
CA HIS A 82 27.21 38.22 7.38
C HIS A 82 26.67 39.58 7.87
N VAL A 83 25.88 39.62 8.95
CA VAL A 83 25.60 40.83 9.74
C VAL A 83 25.55 40.43 11.22
N PRO A 84 26.41 40.98 12.11
CA PRO A 84 26.40 40.64 13.53
C PRO A 84 25.66 41.71 14.35
N THR A 85 24.59 41.35 15.08
CA THR A 85 24.09 42.09 16.27
C THR A 85 23.04 41.26 17.07
N PRO A 86 22.66 41.64 18.32
CA PRO A 86 23.23 41.15 19.58
C PRO A 86 22.31 40.18 20.36
N LEU A 87 22.86 39.64 21.46
CA LEU A 87 22.30 38.61 22.35
C LEU A 87 20.92 38.94 22.96
N PRO A 88 19.99 37.96 23.06
CA PRO A 88 18.81 38.07 23.90
C PRO A 88 19.11 37.74 25.37
N THR A 89 18.56 38.56 26.25
CA THR A 89 18.53 38.44 27.71
C THR A 89 17.53 37.37 28.16
N PHE A 90 17.93 36.52 29.10
CA PHE A 90 17.04 35.57 29.77
C PHE A 90 16.06 36.29 30.71
N SER A 91 14.76 36.14 30.49
CA SER A 91 13.71 36.61 31.41
C SER A 91 13.37 35.54 32.44
N LYS A 92 13.38 35.95 33.71
CA LYS A 92 13.14 35.11 34.89
C LYS A 92 11.64 34.97 35.15
N SER A 93 11.07 33.80 34.89
CA SER A 93 9.67 33.48 35.22
C SER A 93 9.54 33.07 36.69
N ARG A 94 8.58 33.69 37.38
CA ARG A 94 8.34 33.64 38.83
C ARG A 94 7.26 32.59 39.12
N SER A 95 7.61 31.44 39.70
CA SER A 95 6.66 30.40 40.11
C SER A 95 6.17 30.60 41.55
N SER A 96 4.87 30.39 41.76
CA SER A 96 4.16 30.57 43.04
C SER A 96 4.21 29.30 43.93
N PRO A 97 4.10 29.41 45.27
CA PRO A 97 4.50 28.35 46.19
C PRO A 97 3.41 27.34 46.56
N ARG A 98 2.37 27.12 45.74
CA ARG A 98 1.23 26.24 46.11
C ARG A 98 1.43 24.74 45.80
N LEU A 99 2.57 24.34 45.24
CA LEU A 99 2.80 22.97 44.75
C LEU A 99 3.57 22.04 45.72
N LEU A 100 4.08 22.56 46.85
CA LEU A 100 4.87 21.75 47.80
C LEU A 100 4.05 21.09 48.92
N VAL A 101 2.81 21.55 49.18
CA VAL A 101 1.97 20.99 50.25
C VAL A 101 1.25 19.71 49.81
N SER A 102 0.90 19.57 48.52
CA SER A 102 0.21 18.39 47.99
C SER A 102 1.12 17.15 47.92
N LEU A 103 2.40 17.32 47.61
CA LEU A 103 3.35 16.22 47.52
C LEU A 103 3.65 15.58 48.89
N ALA A 104 3.66 16.39 49.96
CA ALA A 104 3.92 15.91 51.32
C ALA A 104 2.79 15.00 51.85
N VAL A 105 1.53 15.29 51.51
CA VAL A 105 0.38 14.47 51.94
C VAL A 105 0.35 13.10 51.23
N ILE A 106 0.72 13.06 49.95
CA ILE A 106 0.76 11.80 49.17
C ILE A 106 1.85 10.87 49.68
N VAL A 107 3.04 11.40 50.02
CA VAL A 107 4.13 10.61 50.59
C VAL A 107 3.74 10.04 51.97
N LEU A 108 2.99 10.79 52.78
CA LEU A 108 2.51 10.33 54.10
C LEU A 108 1.45 9.22 53.98
N LEU A 109 0.58 9.28 52.97
CA LEU A 109 -0.42 8.23 52.73
C LEU A 109 0.20 6.93 52.18
N ILE A 110 1.22 7.02 51.32
CA ILE A 110 1.92 5.84 50.77
C ILE A 110 2.79 5.15 51.83
N SER A 111 3.46 5.93 52.68
CA SER A 111 4.28 5.38 53.77
C SER A 111 3.44 4.81 54.92
N GLY A 112 2.26 5.37 55.20
CA GLY A 112 1.32 4.80 56.18
C GLY A 112 0.65 3.49 55.72
N GLY A 113 0.29 3.38 54.43
CA GLY A 113 -0.35 2.18 53.88
C GLY A 113 0.56 0.96 53.72
N GLY A 114 1.85 1.18 53.45
CA GLY A 114 2.82 0.09 53.23
C GLY A 114 3.09 -0.77 54.47
N VAL A 115 3.01 -0.19 55.68
CA VAL A 115 3.31 -0.90 56.94
C VAL A 115 2.16 -1.84 57.33
N PHE A 116 0.91 -1.51 57.02
CA PHE A 116 -0.24 -2.37 57.34
C PHE A 116 -0.34 -3.60 56.43
N ALA A 117 0.12 -3.50 55.17
CA ALA A 117 0.08 -4.62 54.23
C ALA A 117 1.15 -5.70 54.50
N TRP A 118 2.22 -5.38 55.23
CA TRP A 118 3.29 -6.34 55.49
C TRP A 118 2.99 -7.32 56.63
N GLN A 119 2.05 -6.97 57.54
CA GLN A 119 1.73 -7.79 58.72
C GLN A 119 0.56 -8.77 58.51
N SER A 120 -0.21 -8.67 57.42
CA SER A 120 -1.46 -9.42 57.22
C SER A 120 -1.30 -10.78 56.50
N GLY A 121 -0.07 -11.24 56.23
CA GLY A 121 0.19 -12.63 55.80
C GLY A 121 -0.51 -13.09 54.51
N LEU A 122 -0.99 -12.14 53.68
CA LEU A 122 -1.90 -12.41 52.56
C LEU A 122 -1.21 -12.69 51.21
N PHE A 123 0.12 -12.67 51.16
CA PHE A 123 0.87 -13.11 49.97
C PHE A 123 1.56 -14.44 50.24
N LYS A 124 0.82 -15.54 50.00
CA LYS A 124 1.45 -16.84 49.73
C LYS A 124 2.33 -16.66 48.48
N ARG A 125 3.65 -16.74 48.66
CA ARG A 125 4.64 -16.80 47.58
C ARG A 125 4.26 -17.98 46.66
N ALA A 126 3.70 -17.67 45.50
CA ALA A 126 3.88 -18.54 44.35
C ALA A 126 5.38 -18.52 44.04
N SER A 127 6.05 -19.64 44.31
CA SER A 127 7.42 -19.89 43.84
C SER A 127 7.36 -20.01 42.32
N ALA A 128 7.39 -18.86 41.65
CA ALA A 128 7.81 -18.79 40.26
C ALA A 128 9.30 -19.10 40.25
N SER A 129 9.64 -20.26 39.70
CA SER A 129 10.98 -20.61 39.29
C SER A 129 11.51 -19.47 38.43
N ILE A 130 12.53 -18.77 38.91
CA ILE A 130 13.28 -17.81 38.11
C ILE A 130 14.05 -18.66 37.11
N GLU A 131 13.53 -18.80 35.89
CA GLU A 131 14.40 -19.09 34.75
C GLU A 131 15.35 -17.90 34.64
N GLU A 132 16.65 -18.18 34.71
CA GLU A 132 17.71 -17.19 34.54
C GLU A 132 17.46 -16.41 33.24
N PRO A 133 17.71 -15.09 33.24
CA PRO A 133 17.70 -14.32 32.00
C PRO A 133 18.70 -14.99 31.05
N ARG A 134 18.22 -15.49 29.90
CA ARG A 134 19.10 -15.95 28.82
C ARG A 134 20.06 -14.82 28.51
N GLU A 135 21.29 -15.01 28.95
CA GLU A 135 22.43 -14.17 28.69
C GLU A 135 22.56 -14.00 27.18
N SER A 136 22.66 -12.74 26.73
CA SER A 136 22.84 -12.41 25.33
C SER A 136 24.02 -13.20 24.78
N GLY A 137 23.78 -13.94 23.69
CA GLY A 137 24.77 -14.84 23.10
C GLY A 137 26.14 -14.20 23.01
N THR A 138 27.15 -14.94 23.50
CA THR A 138 28.56 -14.57 23.37
C THR A 138 28.90 -14.31 21.90
N ILE A 139 29.90 -13.46 21.63
CA ILE A 139 30.34 -13.13 20.26
C ILE A 139 30.66 -14.40 19.42
N ASP A 140 31.04 -15.48 20.09
CA ASP A 140 31.29 -16.80 19.48
C ASP A 140 30.00 -17.47 18.94
N GLU A 141 28.84 -17.19 19.53
CA GLU A 141 27.55 -17.78 19.14
C GLU A 141 26.91 -17.09 17.93
N ILE A 142 27.06 -15.76 17.81
CA ILE A 142 26.63 -14.97 16.64
C ILE A 142 27.45 -15.34 15.40
N ALA A 143 28.75 -15.57 15.57
CA ALA A 143 29.62 -16.07 14.50
C ALA A 143 29.28 -17.54 14.15
N SER A 144 28.85 -18.34 15.11
CA SER A 144 28.63 -19.77 14.95
C SER A 144 27.53 -20.12 13.96
N TRP A 145 26.33 -19.54 14.10
CA TRP A 145 25.21 -19.96 13.24
C TRP A 145 25.38 -19.51 11.79
N LYS A 146 25.98 -18.34 11.55
CA LYS A 146 26.26 -17.83 10.19
C LYS A 146 27.23 -18.74 9.44
N VAL A 147 28.22 -19.30 10.14
CA VAL A 147 29.18 -20.27 9.56
C VAL A 147 28.51 -21.60 9.23
N ALA A 148 27.52 -22.02 10.02
CA ALA A 148 26.76 -23.25 9.81
C ALA A 148 25.55 -23.09 8.87
N TYR A 149 25.17 -21.85 8.53
CA TYR A 149 23.98 -21.59 7.72
C TYR A 149 24.18 -22.04 6.28
N ALA A 150 23.23 -22.82 5.79
CA ALA A 150 23.11 -23.21 4.39
C ALA A 150 21.68 -22.97 3.93
N ASP A 151 21.52 -22.51 2.68
CA ASP A 151 20.19 -22.23 2.15
C ASP A 151 19.37 -23.51 2.00
N GLN A 152 18.20 -23.51 2.63
CA GLN A 152 17.15 -24.48 2.38
C GLN A 152 16.13 -23.85 1.44
N PHE A 153 16.25 -24.16 0.15
CA PHE A 153 15.35 -23.65 -0.88
C PHE A 153 13.93 -24.24 -0.74
N LEU A 154 12.94 -23.38 -0.85
CA LEU A 154 11.50 -23.67 -0.74
C LEU A 154 10.77 -23.51 -2.08
N SER A 155 11.44 -22.99 -3.11
CA SER A 155 10.88 -22.80 -4.44
C SER A 155 11.93 -22.97 -5.55
N ASP A 156 11.45 -23.19 -6.77
CA ASP A 156 12.23 -22.97 -7.99
C ASP A 156 12.54 -21.47 -8.18
N PRO A 157 13.48 -21.11 -9.07
CA PRO A 157 13.75 -19.72 -9.45
C PRO A 157 12.50 -19.02 -9.97
N GLN A 158 12.28 -17.79 -9.52
CA GLN A 158 11.11 -17.00 -9.89
C GLN A 158 11.44 -15.52 -9.95
N THR A 159 10.66 -14.80 -10.76
CA THR A 159 10.67 -13.34 -10.86
C THR A 159 9.49 -12.82 -10.05
N LEU A 160 9.78 -11.98 -9.06
CA LEU A 160 8.78 -11.37 -8.19
C LEU A 160 8.97 -9.86 -8.16
N PHE A 161 8.03 -9.18 -7.52
CA PHE A 161 8.08 -7.73 -7.37
C PHE A 161 7.88 -7.35 -5.91
N LEU A 162 8.57 -6.28 -5.51
CA LEU A 162 8.45 -5.74 -4.16
C LEU A 162 7.15 -4.96 -3.98
N THR A 163 6.42 -5.26 -2.90
CA THR A 163 5.16 -4.58 -2.53
C THR A 163 5.38 -3.39 -1.61
N GLY A 164 6.64 -3.07 -1.32
CA GLY A 164 7.07 -1.97 -0.48
C GLY A 164 8.58 -1.79 -0.58
N THR A 165 9.12 -0.81 0.12
CA THR A 165 10.58 -0.69 0.24
C THR A 165 11.12 -1.89 1.03
N ALA A 166 12.06 -2.64 0.45
CA ALA A 166 12.60 -3.85 1.06
C ALA A 166 14.08 -3.70 1.38
N ASN A 167 14.48 -4.14 2.57
CA ASN A 167 15.88 -4.23 2.94
C ASN A 167 16.46 -5.56 2.46
N VAL A 168 17.54 -5.50 1.70
CA VAL A 168 18.36 -6.65 1.34
C VAL A 168 19.37 -6.86 2.47
N ARG A 169 19.39 -8.05 3.05
CA ARG A 169 20.25 -8.43 4.17
C ARG A 169 21.29 -9.46 3.78
N ASP A 170 22.35 -9.57 4.57
CA ASP A 170 23.43 -10.55 4.38
C ASP A 170 23.00 -11.99 4.71
N TYR A 171 21.99 -12.18 5.57
CA TYR A 171 21.38 -13.48 5.90
C TYR A 171 19.84 -13.37 6.04
N PRO A 172 19.10 -14.49 5.95
CA PRO A 172 17.63 -14.49 6.06
C PRO A 172 17.17 -14.54 7.53
N SER A 173 17.44 -13.44 8.22
CA SER A 173 17.05 -13.19 9.62
C SER A 173 16.88 -11.70 9.84
N SER A 174 15.91 -11.30 10.66
CA SER A 174 15.76 -9.89 11.08
C SER A 174 16.77 -9.51 12.17
N ASN A 175 17.26 -10.51 12.91
CA ASN A 175 18.19 -10.37 14.02
C ASN A 175 19.62 -10.68 13.58
N GLU A 176 20.59 -9.91 14.10
CA GLU A 176 22.03 -10.16 13.90
C GLU A 176 22.47 -10.14 12.42
N THR A 177 21.73 -9.46 11.54
CA THR A 177 22.05 -9.29 10.12
C THR A 177 22.29 -7.82 9.77
N ILE A 178 23.06 -7.61 8.70
CA ILE A 178 23.38 -6.29 8.18
C ILE A 178 22.51 -6.02 6.97
N VAL A 179 21.89 -4.85 6.93
CA VAL A 179 21.23 -4.36 5.72
C VAL A 179 22.30 -3.92 4.72
N LEU A 180 22.40 -4.63 3.61
CA LEU A 180 23.35 -4.38 2.53
C LEU A 180 22.91 -3.19 1.67
N ARG A 181 21.61 -3.15 1.33
CA ARG A 181 20.96 -2.10 0.53
C ARG A 181 19.46 -2.11 0.77
N SER A 182 18.77 -1.07 0.30
CA SER A 182 17.30 -1.03 0.24
C SER A 182 16.87 -0.94 -1.22
N LEU A 183 15.85 -1.72 -1.58
CA LEU A 183 15.23 -1.70 -2.90
C LEU A 183 13.88 -0.99 -2.81
N PRO A 184 13.50 -0.17 -3.81
CA PRO A 184 12.22 0.51 -3.82
C PRO A 184 11.07 -0.45 -4.09
N GLU A 185 9.86 -0.05 -3.70
CA GLU A 185 8.62 -0.70 -4.11
C GLU A 185 8.51 -0.81 -5.65
N GLY A 186 7.86 -1.87 -6.13
CA GLY A 186 7.69 -2.15 -7.55
C GLY A 186 8.96 -2.62 -8.25
N LYS A 187 10.10 -2.73 -7.54
CA LYS A 187 11.33 -3.30 -8.09
C LYS A 187 11.11 -4.79 -8.37
N GLU A 188 11.32 -5.16 -9.62
CA GLU A 188 11.45 -6.55 -10.04
C GLU A 188 12.73 -7.16 -9.45
N ILE A 189 12.59 -8.36 -8.91
CA ILE A 189 13.65 -9.13 -8.26
C ILE A 189 13.60 -10.58 -8.78
N ASN A 190 14.78 -11.18 -8.93
CA ASN A 190 14.96 -12.56 -9.37
C ASN A 190 15.67 -13.35 -8.27
N GLY A 191 15.23 -14.58 -8.05
CA GLY A 191 15.73 -15.39 -6.94
C GLY A 191 14.85 -16.57 -6.57
N GLN A 192 15.03 -17.08 -5.35
CA GLN A 192 14.33 -18.24 -4.82
C GLN A 192 13.90 -18.02 -3.37
N LEU A 193 12.76 -18.61 -2.98
CA LEU A 193 12.38 -18.64 -1.57
C LEU A 193 13.30 -19.59 -0.79
N VAL A 194 13.70 -19.19 0.40
CA VAL A 194 14.51 -19.94 1.35
C VAL A 194 13.88 -19.87 2.74
N ALA A 195 14.14 -20.89 3.57
CA ALA A 195 13.79 -20.85 4.98
C ALA A 195 14.61 -19.78 5.72
N GLY A 196 13.96 -19.01 6.59
CA GLY A 196 14.64 -18.10 7.51
C GLY A 196 15.28 -18.82 8.69
N ARG A 197 16.12 -18.10 9.45
CA ARG A 197 16.69 -18.60 10.70
C ARG A 197 15.60 -18.95 11.71
N GLU A 198 14.63 -18.05 11.87
CA GLU A 198 13.50 -18.25 12.77
C GLU A 198 12.45 -19.17 12.13
N ALA A 199 11.94 -20.11 12.92
CA ALA A 199 10.97 -21.09 12.46
C ALA A 199 9.74 -20.43 11.83
N GLY A 200 9.38 -20.89 10.62
CA GLY A 200 8.22 -20.39 9.87
C GLY A 200 8.46 -19.11 9.07
N GLN A 201 9.60 -18.43 9.25
CA GLN A 201 9.95 -17.31 8.37
C GLN A 201 10.39 -17.82 7.01
N LYS A 202 10.02 -17.08 5.96
CA LYS A 202 10.54 -17.27 4.62
C LYS A 202 11.21 -15.99 4.15
N TRP A 203 12.22 -16.17 3.32
CA TRP A 203 12.99 -15.09 2.74
C TRP A 203 13.19 -15.39 1.28
N PHE A 204 13.46 -14.37 0.49
CA PHE A 204 13.76 -14.49 -0.92
C PHE A 204 15.24 -14.17 -1.12
N LYS A 205 16.00 -15.19 -1.48
CA LYS A 205 17.41 -15.07 -1.81
C LYS A 205 17.53 -14.53 -3.23
N LEU A 206 18.14 -13.37 -3.38
CA LEU A 206 18.37 -12.73 -4.67
C LEU A 206 19.49 -13.42 -5.44
N ASP A 207 19.36 -13.51 -6.76
CA ASP A 207 20.43 -14.02 -7.65
C ASP A 207 21.71 -13.17 -7.55
N GLU A 208 21.55 -11.85 -7.40
CA GLU A 208 22.63 -10.89 -7.18
C GLU A 208 23.18 -10.89 -5.73
N GLY A 209 22.66 -11.77 -4.89
CA GLY A 209 23.06 -11.94 -3.49
C GLY A 209 22.27 -11.09 -2.50
N GLY A 210 22.17 -11.64 -1.30
CA GLY A 210 21.40 -11.10 -0.18
C GLY A 210 19.97 -11.64 -0.12
N TYR A 211 19.27 -11.29 0.96
CA TYR A 211 17.98 -11.85 1.32
C TYR A 211 16.96 -10.75 1.57
N ILE A 212 15.76 -10.92 1.05
CA ILE A 212 14.61 -10.04 1.29
C ILE A 212 13.56 -10.82 2.08
N TRP A 213 12.98 -10.21 3.10
CA TRP A 213 11.88 -10.84 3.83
C TRP A 213 10.67 -11.02 2.91
N ASP A 214 10.07 -12.21 2.88
CA ASP A 214 9.00 -12.59 1.96
C ASP A 214 7.76 -11.69 2.07
N GLY A 215 7.50 -11.13 3.26
CA GLY A 215 6.42 -10.17 3.48
C GLY A 215 6.56 -8.85 2.71
N ASN A 216 7.73 -8.57 2.10
CA ASN A 216 7.92 -7.44 1.18
C ASN A 216 7.64 -7.80 -0.29
N ILE A 217 7.17 -9.01 -0.56
CA ILE A 217 7.05 -9.56 -1.91
C ILE A 217 5.59 -9.87 -2.19
N GLY A 218 5.17 -9.58 -3.43
CA GLY A 218 3.82 -9.88 -3.89
C GLY A 218 3.56 -11.38 -3.94
N SER A 219 2.61 -11.88 -3.14
CA SER A 219 2.03 -13.20 -3.36
C SER A 219 1.01 -13.16 -4.49
N TRP A 220 0.95 -14.22 -5.29
CA TRP A 220 -0.07 -14.41 -6.35
C TRP A 220 -1.50 -14.51 -5.82
N GLU A 221 -1.67 -14.70 -4.50
CA GLU A 221 -2.96 -14.82 -3.83
C GLU A 221 -3.34 -13.55 -3.05
N ILE A 222 -2.42 -12.58 -2.95
CA ILE A 222 -2.63 -11.37 -2.15
C ILE A 222 -2.94 -10.15 -3.02
N ILE A 223 -3.96 -9.41 -2.60
CA ILE A 223 -4.33 -8.09 -3.13
C ILE A 223 -3.60 -7.02 -2.33
N TYR A 224 -2.82 -6.19 -3.01
CA TYR A 224 -2.12 -5.04 -2.48
C TYR A 224 -2.78 -3.76 -3.00
N PRO A 225 -2.67 -2.62 -2.30
CA PRO A 225 -3.16 -1.33 -2.83
C PRO A 225 -2.56 -0.95 -4.19
N ALA A 226 -1.38 -1.49 -4.53
CA ALA A 226 -0.69 -1.24 -5.80
C ALA A 226 -0.95 -2.28 -6.90
N GLY A 227 -1.71 -3.34 -6.62
CA GLY A 227 -2.00 -4.38 -7.60
C GLY A 227 -2.30 -5.75 -7.00
N MET A 228 -2.43 -6.76 -7.84
CA MET A 228 -2.74 -8.12 -7.42
C MET A 228 -2.12 -9.14 -8.37
N GLY A 229 -1.98 -10.39 -7.91
CA GLY A 229 -1.40 -11.45 -8.74
C GLY A 229 0.04 -11.15 -9.14
N GLY A 230 0.85 -10.57 -8.25
CA GLY A 230 2.24 -10.21 -8.56
C GLY A 230 2.43 -9.12 -9.62
N LEU A 231 1.36 -8.47 -10.08
CA LEU A 231 1.39 -7.40 -11.08
C LEU A 231 1.01 -6.06 -10.44
N PHE A 232 1.50 -4.95 -11.01
CA PHE A 232 1.44 -3.63 -10.36
C PHE A 232 1.02 -2.51 -11.31
N VAL A 233 0.29 -1.52 -10.77
CA VAL A 233 -0.07 -0.31 -11.50
C VAL A 233 1.16 0.56 -11.79
N GLY A 234 1.04 1.45 -12.78
CA GLY A 234 2.12 2.33 -13.24
C GLY A 234 3.09 1.66 -14.23
N ARG A 235 2.83 0.42 -14.63
CA ARG A 235 3.64 -0.34 -15.58
C ARG A 235 3.03 -0.32 -16.98
N PRO A 236 3.84 -0.26 -18.04
CA PRO A 236 3.33 -0.27 -19.40
C PRO A 236 2.81 -1.67 -19.77
N ARG A 237 1.79 -1.75 -20.64
CA ARG A 237 1.16 -3.00 -21.08
C ARG A 237 2.12 -4.13 -21.50
N PRO A 238 3.25 -3.87 -22.19
CA PRO A 238 4.21 -4.93 -22.52
C PRO A 238 4.76 -5.72 -21.33
N ASP A 239 4.78 -5.14 -20.12
CA ASP A 239 5.22 -5.83 -18.90
C ASP A 239 4.23 -6.91 -18.43
N PHE A 240 3.03 -6.95 -19.02
CA PHE A 240 1.96 -7.88 -18.67
C PHE A 240 1.79 -8.99 -19.71
N LEU A 241 2.65 -9.03 -20.74
CA LEU A 241 2.63 -10.07 -21.76
C LEU A 241 2.83 -11.45 -21.12
N GLY A 242 2.00 -12.41 -21.51
CA GLY A 242 2.00 -13.75 -20.92
C GLY A 242 1.25 -13.87 -19.59
N HIS A 243 0.68 -12.78 -19.07
CA HIS A 243 -0.19 -12.80 -17.89
C HIS A 243 -1.65 -12.44 -18.18
N LEU A 244 -1.92 -11.71 -19.26
CA LEU A 244 -3.24 -11.23 -19.64
C LEU A 244 -3.71 -11.77 -20.99
N SER A 245 -5.02 -11.70 -21.25
CA SER A 245 -5.64 -11.98 -22.53
C SER A 245 -5.07 -11.10 -23.65
N GLU A 246 -5.05 -11.60 -24.88
CA GLU A 246 -4.60 -10.82 -26.04
C GLU A 246 -5.63 -9.75 -26.46
N GLN A 247 -6.91 -9.97 -26.15
CA GLN A 247 -8.01 -9.09 -26.49
C GLN A 247 -8.56 -8.42 -25.23
N GLY A 248 -8.68 -7.09 -25.28
CA GLY A 248 -9.34 -6.30 -24.24
C GLY A 248 -10.86 -6.23 -24.46
N THR A 249 -11.61 -6.11 -23.37
CA THR A 249 -13.08 -6.24 -23.36
C THR A 249 -13.80 -4.89 -23.41
N TYR A 250 -13.19 -3.81 -22.92
CA TYR A 250 -13.83 -2.50 -22.74
C TYR A 250 -12.97 -1.34 -23.26
N GLY A 251 -13.56 -0.48 -24.11
CA GLY A 251 -12.98 0.79 -24.58
C GLY A 251 -13.74 1.32 -25.80
N GLN A 252 -14.45 2.46 -25.68
CA GLN A 252 -15.13 3.09 -26.84
C GLN A 252 -14.13 3.62 -27.89
N SER A 253 -12.87 3.78 -27.50
CA SER A 253 -11.73 3.80 -28.39
C SER A 253 -10.58 3.03 -27.74
N ALA A 254 -9.94 2.13 -28.50
CA ALA A 254 -8.74 1.40 -28.09
C ALA A 254 -7.54 2.31 -27.71
N GLU A 255 -7.68 3.62 -27.93
CA GLU A 255 -6.58 4.57 -27.83
C GLU A 255 -6.35 5.09 -26.40
N TYR A 256 -7.36 5.08 -25.52
CA TYR A 256 -7.24 5.75 -24.22
C TYR A 256 -7.41 4.85 -23.01
N CYS A 257 -8.27 3.82 -23.09
CA CYS A 257 -8.46 2.95 -21.95
C CYS A 257 -9.03 1.59 -22.33
N GLU A 258 -8.42 0.54 -21.77
CA GLU A 258 -8.69 -0.84 -22.10
C GLU A 258 -8.63 -1.72 -20.85
N THR A 259 -9.52 -2.72 -20.74
CA THR A 259 -9.46 -3.72 -19.68
C THR A 259 -9.16 -5.10 -20.25
N TYR A 260 -8.24 -5.82 -19.61
CA TYR A 260 -7.79 -7.15 -20.02
C TYR A 260 -7.94 -8.13 -18.86
N ASP A 261 -8.44 -9.32 -19.14
CA ASP A 261 -8.55 -10.38 -18.14
C ASP A 261 -7.22 -11.09 -17.97
N SER A 262 -6.90 -11.51 -16.75
CA SER A 262 -5.79 -12.43 -16.49
C SER A 262 -6.03 -13.77 -17.19
N LEU A 263 -4.95 -14.42 -17.63
CA LEU A 263 -5.03 -15.71 -18.32
C LEU A 263 -5.61 -16.83 -17.42
N ASP A 264 -5.46 -16.69 -16.10
CA ASP A 264 -6.06 -17.61 -15.12
C ASP A 264 -7.50 -17.21 -14.71
N GLY A 265 -8.02 -16.11 -15.25
CA GLY A 265 -9.38 -15.61 -15.01
C GLY A 265 -9.64 -15.11 -13.59
N ARG A 266 -8.60 -14.86 -12.79
CA ARG A 266 -8.78 -14.47 -11.37
C ARG A 266 -9.00 -12.97 -11.18
N PHE A 267 -8.52 -12.15 -12.10
CA PHE A 267 -8.66 -10.69 -12.07
C PHE A 267 -8.63 -10.09 -13.47
N SER A 268 -8.95 -8.80 -13.58
CA SER A 268 -8.75 -7.99 -14.78
C SER A 268 -7.89 -6.77 -14.45
N VAL A 269 -7.25 -6.22 -15.48
CA VAL A 269 -6.35 -5.06 -15.38
C VAL A 269 -6.84 -3.99 -16.34
N MET A 270 -7.05 -2.79 -15.82
CA MET A 270 -7.35 -1.62 -16.62
C MET A 270 -6.06 -0.86 -16.95
N PHE A 271 -5.93 -0.48 -18.21
CA PHE A 271 -4.86 0.35 -18.73
C PHE A 271 -5.42 1.69 -19.18
N GLU A 272 -4.72 2.78 -18.87
CA GLU A 272 -4.96 4.11 -19.43
C GLU A 272 -3.68 4.58 -20.09
N ASN A 273 -3.78 5.05 -21.34
CA ASN A 273 -2.61 5.44 -22.14
C ASN A 273 -1.49 4.36 -22.13
N ASN A 274 -1.88 3.09 -22.26
CA ASN A 274 -1.01 1.92 -22.24
C ASN A 274 -0.25 1.68 -20.91
N VAL A 275 -0.71 2.28 -19.79
CA VAL A 275 -0.17 2.10 -18.44
C VAL A 275 -1.24 1.50 -17.53
N ALA A 276 -0.94 0.44 -16.79
CA ALA A 276 -1.88 -0.17 -15.86
C ALA A 276 -2.27 0.81 -14.75
N THR A 277 -3.55 1.02 -14.50
CA THR A 277 -4.03 1.98 -13.49
C THR A 277 -4.89 1.37 -12.40
N SER A 278 -5.59 0.26 -12.67
CA SER A 278 -6.25 -0.53 -11.64
C SER A 278 -6.37 -1.99 -12.01
N PHE A 279 -6.67 -2.79 -10.99
CA PHE A 279 -7.01 -4.19 -11.08
C PHE A 279 -8.37 -4.40 -10.44
N LEU A 280 -9.14 -5.36 -10.94
CA LEU A 280 -10.45 -5.75 -10.43
C LEU A 280 -10.50 -7.26 -10.25
N THR A 281 -11.02 -7.73 -9.12
CA THR A 281 -11.34 -9.14 -8.92
C THR A 281 -12.69 -9.33 -8.24
N SER A 282 -13.43 -10.34 -8.69
CA SER A 282 -14.57 -10.96 -7.98
C SER A 282 -14.24 -12.39 -7.52
N ASN A 283 -12.97 -12.79 -7.57
CA ASN A 283 -12.56 -14.13 -7.18
C ASN A 283 -12.36 -14.22 -5.65
N PRO A 284 -13.08 -15.10 -4.94
CA PRO A 284 -12.98 -15.23 -3.49
C PRO A 284 -11.67 -15.86 -3.00
N GLN A 285 -10.84 -16.41 -3.89
CA GLN A 285 -9.53 -16.97 -3.53
C GLN A 285 -8.45 -15.90 -3.36
N LEU A 286 -8.66 -14.69 -3.88
CA LEU A 286 -7.76 -13.56 -3.66
C LEU A 286 -8.19 -12.81 -2.41
N MET A 287 -7.21 -12.47 -1.56
CA MET A 287 -7.47 -11.75 -0.31
C MET A 287 -6.50 -10.59 -0.12
N THR A 288 -6.90 -9.54 0.57
CA THR A 288 -6.00 -8.43 0.89
C THR A 288 -4.95 -8.87 1.92
N GLN A 289 -3.93 -8.03 2.13
CA GLN A 289 -2.95 -8.21 3.22
C GLN A 289 -3.58 -8.32 4.62
N LYS A 290 -4.84 -7.89 4.78
CA LYS A 290 -5.60 -7.98 6.03
C LYS A 290 -6.59 -9.15 6.05
N GLY A 291 -6.49 -10.08 5.09
CA GLY A 291 -7.35 -11.26 4.99
C GLY A 291 -8.75 -10.98 4.48
N VAL A 292 -9.02 -9.79 3.94
CA VAL A 292 -10.35 -9.45 3.40
C VAL A 292 -10.49 -9.98 1.98
N HIS A 293 -11.56 -10.69 1.67
CA HIS A 293 -11.82 -11.26 0.35
C HIS A 293 -13.29 -11.09 -0.08
N VAL A 294 -13.57 -11.37 -1.35
CA VAL A 294 -14.93 -11.39 -1.90
C VAL A 294 -15.79 -12.41 -1.14
N GLY A 295 -17.00 -12.01 -0.76
CA GLY A 295 -17.96 -12.78 0.04
C GLY A 295 -17.96 -12.46 1.53
N MET A 296 -16.97 -11.72 2.06
CA MET A 296 -16.99 -11.28 3.46
C MET A 296 -18.01 -10.16 3.70
N GLY A 297 -18.47 -10.03 4.96
CA GLY A 297 -19.45 -9.01 5.33
C GLY A 297 -18.81 -7.64 5.63
N VAL A 298 -19.64 -6.59 5.63
CA VAL A 298 -19.22 -5.22 6.01
C VAL A 298 -18.61 -5.16 7.41
N ALA A 299 -19.08 -5.99 8.35
CA ALA A 299 -18.55 -6.04 9.71
C ALA A 299 -17.06 -6.43 9.72
N ASP A 300 -16.69 -7.47 8.97
CA ASP A 300 -15.30 -7.94 8.85
C ASP A 300 -14.42 -6.88 8.16
N LEU A 301 -14.96 -6.23 7.13
CA LEU A 301 -14.28 -5.15 6.42
C LEU A 301 -13.95 -3.98 7.36
N ARG A 302 -14.93 -3.56 8.18
CA ARG A 302 -14.73 -2.49 9.18
C ARG A 302 -13.77 -2.93 10.29
N GLN A 303 -13.80 -4.19 10.69
CA GLN A 303 -12.85 -4.73 11.66
C GLN A 303 -11.41 -4.67 11.11
N ALA A 304 -11.21 -5.02 9.84
CA ALA A 304 -9.89 -5.03 9.22
C ALA A 304 -9.31 -3.61 9.01
N TYR A 305 -10.12 -2.65 8.54
CA TYR A 305 -9.63 -1.33 8.12
C TYR A 305 -9.95 -0.18 9.08
N GLY A 306 -10.91 -0.36 9.98
CA GLY A 306 -11.27 0.61 11.01
C GLY A 306 -11.66 1.98 10.44
N GLU A 307 -11.24 3.03 11.13
CA GLU A 307 -11.57 4.43 10.79
C GLU A 307 -10.93 4.92 9.48
N ALA A 308 -9.96 4.18 8.92
CA ALA A 308 -9.34 4.53 7.64
C ALA A 308 -10.24 4.23 6.43
N LEU A 309 -11.35 3.53 6.65
CA LEU A 309 -12.30 3.16 5.62
C LEU A 309 -13.32 4.30 5.39
N VAL A 310 -13.43 4.77 4.15
CA VAL A 310 -14.39 5.79 3.75
C VAL A 310 -15.49 5.14 2.93
N SER A 311 -16.76 5.31 3.32
CA SER A 311 -17.90 4.78 2.58
C SER A 311 -18.51 5.84 1.66
N GLU A 312 -18.85 5.47 0.44
CA GLU A 312 -19.51 6.31 -0.56
C GLU A 312 -20.66 5.53 -1.22
N PRO A 313 -21.82 6.15 -1.52
CA PRO A 313 -22.88 5.47 -2.27
C PRO A 313 -22.42 5.10 -3.69
N ASN A 314 -22.73 3.88 -4.14
CA ASN A 314 -22.42 3.47 -5.51
C ASN A 314 -23.56 3.86 -6.46
N THR A 315 -23.23 4.30 -7.68
CA THR A 315 -24.20 4.77 -8.69
C THR A 315 -25.21 3.70 -9.11
N TYR A 316 -24.86 2.42 -9.05
CA TYR A 316 -25.72 1.30 -9.43
C TYR A 316 -26.40 0.61 -8.24
N GLY A 317 -26.31 1.19 -7.04
CA GLY A 317 -26.79 0.58 -5.80
C GLY A 317 -25.67 -0.11 -5.03
N GLY A 318 -25.91 -0.36 -3.74
CA GLY A 318 -24.87 -0.77 -2.80
C GLY A 318 -24.02 0.38 -2.27
N THR A 319 -22.86 0.06 -1.70
CA THR A 319 -21.92 1.01 -1.09
C THR A 319 -20.48 0.66 -1.48
N ASP A 320 -19.73 1.65 -1.92
CA ASP A 320 -18.29 1.54 -2.09
C ASP A 320 -17.60 1.89 -0.78
N TYR A 321 -16.65 1.04 -0.37
CA TYR A 321 -15.76 1.31 0.75
C TYR A 321 -14.34 1.49 0.21
N LEU A 322 -13.73 2.62 0.53
CA LEU A 322 -12.41 3.01 0.04
C LEU A 322 -11.40 3.02 1.18
N PHE A 323 -10.23 2.46 0.92
CA PHE A 323 -9.07 2.54 1.80
C PHE A 323 -7.88 3.05 0.99
N TRP A 324 -7.26 4.15 1.43
CA TRP A 324 -6.08 4.71 0.79
C TRP A 324 -4.85 4.46 1.67
N GLN A 325 -3.89 3.70 1.14
CA GLN A 325 -2.58 3.55 1.79
C GLN A 325 -1.70 4.78 1.54
N SER A 326 -1.86 5.39 0.36
CA SER A 326 -1.23 6.64 -0.02
C SER A 326 -2.19 7.45 -0.90
N PRO A 327 -1.89 8.72 -1.21
CA PRO A 327 -2.70 9.51 -2.13
C PRO A 327 -2.85 8.92 -3.53
N GLU A 328 -1.99 7.96 -3.91
CA GLU A 328 -1.98 7.37 -5.24
C GLU A 328 -2.24 5.86 -5.25
N ARG A 329 -2.42 5.22 -4.08
CA ARG A 329 -2.57 3.76 -3.97
C ARG A 329 -3.64 3.40 -2.96
N GLY A 330 -4.63 2.63 -3.40
CA GLY A 330 -5.78 2.30 -2.59
C GLY A 330 -6.46 1.00 -2.97
N LEU A 331 -7.44 0.66 -2.14
CA LEU A 331 -8.38 -0.43 -2.32
C LEU A 331 -9.78 0.15 -2.36
N ARG A 332 -10.63 -0.43 -3.20
CA ARG A 332 -12.08 -0.21 -3.18
C ARG A 332 -12.76 -1.56 -3.04
N PHE A 333 -13.73 -1.63 -2.14
CA PHE A 333 -14.58 -2.79 -1.92
C PHE A 333 -15.99 -2.39 -2.32
N TYR A 334 -16.54 -3.05 -3.34
CA TYR A 334 -17.95 -2.89 -3.67
C TYR A 334 -18.76 -3.86 -2.82
N VAL A 335 -19.70 -3.31 -2.06
CA VAL A 335 -20.63 -4.07 -1.23
C VAL A 335 -22.03 -3.89 -1.81
N GLY A 336 -22.61 -4.97 -2.31
CA GLY A 336 -23.97 -4.96 -2.83
C GLY A 336 -25.04 -4.99 -1.74
N ASP A 337 -26.30 -5.16 -2.15
CA ASP A 337 -27.46 -5.17 -1.25
C ASP A 337 -27.45 -6.35 -0.26
N SER A 338 -26.64 -7.37 -0.53
CA SER A 338 -26.42 -8.53 0.35
C SER A 338 -25.58 -8.21 1.59
N GLU A 339 -25.05 -6.99 1.71
CA GLU A 339 -24.07 -6.57 2.72
C GLU A 339 -22.76 -7.39 2.70
N THR A 340 -22.47 -8.05 1.58
CA THR A 340 -21.22 -8.76 1.34
C THR A 340 -20.40 -8.09 0.24
N ILE A 341 -19.09 -8.26 0.29
CA ILE A 341 -18.16 -7.76 -0.72
C ILE A 341 -18.34 -8.58 -1.99
N GLU A 342 -18.71 -7.93 -3.10
CA GLU A 342 -18.93 -8.59 -4.40
C GLU A 342 -17.75 -8.41 -5.36
N ALA A 343 -16.96 -7.36 -5.16
CA ALA A 343 -15.76 -7.09 -5.94
C ALA A 343 -14.75 -6.23 -5.17
N ILE A 344 -13.48 -6.40 -5.52
CA ILE A 344 -12.36 -5.65 -4.95
C ILE A 344 -11.54 -5.05 -6.10
N TRP A 345 -11.27 -3.76 -6.00
CA TRP A 345 -10.32 -3.06 -6.86
C TRP A 345 -9.07 -2.70 -6.08
N SER A 346 -7.94 -2.71 -6.76
CA SER A 346 -6.68 -2.17 -6.27
C SER A 346 -6.02 -1.30 -7.33
N GLY A 347 -5.40 -0.20 -6.94
CA GLY A 347 -4.63 0.62 -7.87
C GLY A 347 -4.61 2.09 -7.53
N THR A 348 -4.62 2.92 -8.59
CA THR A 348 -4.56 4.38 -8.51
C THR A 348 -5.92 5.00 -8.20
N GLN A 349 -6.07 6.32 -8.43
CA GLN A 349 -7.37 7.01 -8.39
C GLN A 349 -8.42 6.38 -9.31
N SER A 350 -7.98 5.63 -10.32
CA SER A 350 -8.85 4.94 -11.26
C SER A 350 -9.75 3.86 -10.64
N ILE A 351 -9.46 3.40 -9.41
CA ILE A 351 -10.37 2.50 -8.68
C ILE A 351 -11.73 3.15 -8.39
N ARG A 352 -11.84 4.48 -8.43
CA ARG A 352 -13.09 5.22 -8.21
C ARG A 352 -13.99 5.26 -9.43
N TYR A 353 -13.52 4.84 -10.60
CA TYR A 353 -14.34 4.90 -11.79
C TYR A 353 -15.48 3.88 -11.75
N VAL A 354 -16.64 4.26 -12.25
CA VAL A 354 -17.89 3.48 -12.13
C VAL A 354 -18.18 2.67 -13.41
N GLU A 355 -17.72 3.14 -14.57
CA GLU A 355 -17.95 2.54 -15.89
C GLU A 355 -16.66 2.08 -16.58
N GLY A 356 -15.60 1.86 -15.80
CA GLY A 356 -14.26 1.68 -16.36
C GLY A 356 -13.62 3.04 -16.64
N CYS A 357 -13.44 3.43 -17.88
CA CYS A 357 -12.65 4.60 -18.28
C CYS A 357 -13.33 5.95 -17.94
N LEU A 358 -12.54 7.03 -17.73
CA LEU A 358 -13.04 8.42 -17.61
C LEU A 358 -13.55 9.01 -18.92
#